data_AF-A0A7C5NDK8-F1
#
_entry.id   AF-A0A7C5NDK8-F1
#
_cell.length_a   1.000
_cell.length_b   1.000
_cell.length_c   1.000
_cell.angle_alpha   90.00
_cell.angle_beta   90.00
_cell.angle_gamma   90.00
#
_symmetry.space_group_name_H-M   'P 1'
#
loop_
_entity.id
_entity.type
_entity.pdbx_description
1 polymer ?
#
loop_
_entity_poly.entity_id
_entity_poly.type
_entity_poly.pdbx_seq_one_letter_code
_entity_poly.pdbx_strand_id
1 'polypeptide(L)'
;MPPPLSNRFFHLSMEVSFSDWKVWSYVNGIDSSIIAFLHYDSEKLFAFDPTKNEKSFPTPRSWEYVDKILSSNINNKLLIETISGAIGEESATSFMAFRKVMDRLPNIDNLLAGDEVEVEHNSQVLFALIAGIISNLRQDKNITKIDNALKFSLTLPKEFSVMLVKDMQQNEIEVERSNFWDSWVEEFAYLLT
;
A
#
# COMPACT_ATOMS: atom_id res chain seq x y z
N MET A 1 -14.30 -3.23 -34.53
CA MET A 1 -15.49 -2.55 -35.10
C MET A 1 -15.05 -1.74 -36.33
N PRO A 2 -15.78 -1.75 -37.46
CA PRO A 2 -15.40 -0.97 -38.65
C PRO A 2 -15.35 0.53 -38.35
N PRO A 3 -14.37 1.29 -38.89
CA PRO A 3 -14.18 2.72 -38.56
C PRO A 3 -15.42 3.63 -38.71
N PRO A 4 -16.27 3.48 -39.75
CA PRO A 4 -17.47 4.31 -39.90
C PRO A 4 -18.52 4.13 -38.80
N LEU A 5 -18.55 2.96 -38.16
CA LEU A 5 -19.43 2.66 -37.03
C LEU A 5 -18.81 3.13 -35.72
N SER A 6 -17.48 2.94 -35.55
CA SER A 6 -16.74 3.47 -34.41
C SER A 6 -16.87 4.98 -34.26
N ASN A 7 -16.90 5.72 -35.37
CA ASN A 7 -17.03 7.18 -35.37
C ASN A 7 -18.39 7.70 -34.84
N ARG A 8 -19.33 6.81 -34.50
CA ARG A 8 -20.64 7.16 -33.90
C ARG A 8 -20.65 6.99 -32.38
N PHE A 9 -19.57 6.46 -31.82
CA PHE A 9 -19.42 6.24 -30.39
C PHE A 9 -18.30 7.12 -29.83
N PHE A 10 -18.50 7.59 -28.61
CA PHE A 10 -17.40 8.04 -27.77
C PHE A 10 -16.70 6.81 -27.19
N HIS A 11 -15.39 6.74 -27.38
CA HIS A 11 -14.56 5.64 -26.85
C HIS A 11 -13.85 6.16 -25.61
N LEU A 12 -14.20 5.61 -24.45
CA LEU A 12 -13.51 5.86 -23.19
C LEU A 12 -12.69 4.62 -22.85
N SER A 13 -11.37 4.78 -22.78
CA SER A 13 -10.47 3.74 -22.28
C SER A 13 -10.28 3.96 -20.79
N MET A 14 -10.42 2.88 -20.01
CA MET A 14 -10.14 2.88 -18.57
C MET A 14 -8.96 1.95 -18.31
N GLU A 15 -8.07 2.39 -17.43
CA GLU A 15 -6.90 1.62 -17.02
C GLU A 15 -6.92 1.46 -15.51
N VAL A 16 -6.28 0.40 -15.03
CA VAL A 16 -6.14 0.16 -13.59
C VAL A 16 -5.01 1.04 -13.07
N SER A 17 -5.35 1.88 -12.08
CA SER A 17 -4.40 2.77 -11.41
C SER A 17 -4.16 2.31 -9.98
N PHE A 18 -2.91 1.95 -9.66
CA PHE A 18 -2.54 1.60 -8.29
C PHE A 18 -2.72 2.78 -7.33
N SER A 19 -2.43 4.02 -7.75
CA SER A 19 -2.61 5.19 -6.88
C SER A 19 -4.06 5.36 -6.45
N ASP A 20 -5.00 5.19 -7.38
CA ASP A 20 -6.42 5.36 -7.12
C ASP A 20 -6.94 4.21 -6.26
N TRP A 21 -6.50 2.99 -6.56
CA TRP A 21 -6.82 1.82 -5.76
C TRP A 21 -6.27 1.93 -4.33
N LYS A 22 -5.05 2.46 -4.15
CA LYS A 22 -4.44 2.65 -2.82
C LYS A 22 -5.22 3.64 -1.96
N VAL A 23 -5.69 4.75 -2.53
CA VAL A 23 -6.55 5.71 -1.80
C VAL A 23 -7.86 5.02 -1.40
N TRP A 24 -8.49 4.32 -2.33
CA TRP A 24 -9.70 3.55 -2.04
C TRP A 24 -9.49 2.47 -0.96
N SER A 25 -8.35 1.78 -0.99
CA SER A 25 -8.08 0.65 -0.08
C SER A 25 -7.90 1.10 1.36
N TYR A 26 -7.21 2.22 1.59
CA TYR A 26 -7.17 2.84 2.92
C TYR A 26 -8.58 3.25 3.36
N VAL A 27 -9.36 3.94 2.53
CA VAL A 27 -10.74 4.36 2.87
C VAL A 27 -11.60 3.18 3.32
N ASN A 28 -11.45 2.02 2.68
CA ASN A 28 -12.22 0.82 2.99
C ASN A 28 -11.56 -0.08 4.06
N GLY A 29 -10.43 0.32 4.63
CA GLY A 29 -9.77 -0.41 5.72
C GLY A 29 -9.17 -1.74 5.28
N ILE A 30 -8.73 -1.86 4.02
CA ILE A 30 -8.04 -3.04 3.51
C ILE A 30 -6.77 -3.30 4.33
N ASP A 31 -6.49 -4.58 4.60
CA ASP A 31 -5.31 -5.03 5.33
C ASP A 31 -4.02 -4.40 4.78
N SER A 32 -3.23 -3.81 5.68
CA SER A 32 -2.02 -3.06 5.31
C SER A 32 -0.97 -3.93 4.61
N SER A 33 -0.95 -5.24 4.85
CA SER A 33 -0.04 -6.16 4.15
C SER A 33 -0.39 -6.31 2.67
N ILE A 34 -1.68 -6.23 2.30
CA ILE A 34 -2.12 -6.21 0.90
C ILE A 34 -1.68 -4.90 0.25
N ILE A 35 -1.93 -3.77 0.92
CA ILE A 35 -1.57 -2.44 0.40
C ILE A 35 -0.05 -2.35 0.19
N ALA A 36 0.73 -2.80 1.17
CA ALA A 36 2.20 -2.83 1.10
C ALA A 36 2.72 -3.71 -0.04
N PHE A 37 2.17 -4.93 -0.19
CA PHE A 37 2.57 -5.84 -1.25
C PHE A 37 2.32 -5.24 -2.63
N LEU A 38 1.15 -4.65 -2.85
CA LEU A 38 0.79 -4.04 -4.12
C LEU A 38 1.50 -2.70 -4.38
N HIS A 39 1.98 -2.03 -3.34
CA HIS A 39 2.86 -0.89 -3.52
C HIS A 39 4.27 -1.32 -3.95
N TYR A 40 4.76 -2.43 -3.39
CA TYR A 40 6.02 -3.03 -3.76
C TYR A 40 6.00 -3.63 -5.18
N ASP A 41 4.89 -4.26 -5.58
CA ASP A 41 4.69 -4.88 -6.88
C ASP A 41 3.31 -4.54 -7.45
N SER A 42 3.20 -3.34 -8.03
CA SER A 42 1.92 -2.79 -8.52
C SER A 42 1.34 -3.53 -9.73
N GLU A 43 2.16 -4.26 -10.48
CA GLU A 43 1.70 -5.09 -11.59
C GLU A 43 0.80 -6.24 -11.09
N LYS A 44 0.94 -6.65 -9.82
CA LYS A 44 0.10 -7.67 -9.19
C LYS A 44 -1.31 -7.16 -8.83
N LEU A 45 -1.62 -5.87 -8.99
CA LEU A 45 -2.98 -5.36 -8.81
C LEU A 45 -3.91 -5.87 -9.91
N PHE A 46 -3.41 -5.95 -11.15
CA PHE A 46 -4.14 -6.46 -12.30
C PHE A 46 -3.18 -7.21 -13.24
N ALA A 47 -3.25 -8.54 -13.23
CA ALA A 47 -2.35 -9.39 -14.01
C ALA A 47 -3.15 -10.40 -14.86
N PHE A 48 -4.01 -9.88 -15.74
CA PHE A 48 -4.73 -10.71 -16.70
C PHE A 48 -3.85 -11.03 -17.90
N ASP A 49 -3.66 -12.32 -18.17
CA ASP A 49 -2.97 -12.82 -19.36
C ASP A 49 -3.93 -13.70 -20.19
N PRO A 50 -4.38 -13.26 -21.38
CA PRO A 50 -5.32 -14.02 -22.21
C PRO A 50 -4.70 -15.31 -22.79
N THR A 51 -3.37 -15.45 -22.74
CA THR A 51 -2.68 -16.66 -23.18
C THR A 51 -2.64 -17.74 -22.11
N LYS A 52 -2.76 -17.35 -20.84
CA LYS A 52 -2.87 -18.26 -19.71
C LYS A 52 -4.34 -18.67 -19.54
N ASN A 53 -4.64 -19.96 -19.64
CA ASN A 53 -5.99 -20.49 -19.39
C ASN A 53 -6.27 -20.62 -17.88
N GLU A 54 -6.04 -19.54 -17.13
CA GLU A 54 -6.20 -19.47 -15.69
C GLU A 54 -7.65 -19.15 -15.31
N LYS A 55 -8.16 -19.82 -14.28
CA LYS A 55 -9.52 -19.58 -13.76
C LYS A 55 -9.59 -18.38 -12.82
N SER A 56 -8.46 -18.00 -12.23
CA SER A 56 -8.34 -16.93 -11.24
C SER A 56 -7.10 -16.12 -11.52
N PHE A 57 -7.22 -14.80 -11.52
CA PHE A 57 -6.13 -13.85 -11.75
C PHE A 57 -6.38 -12.58 -10.95
N PRO A 58 -5.34 -11.78 -10.64
CA PRO A 58 -5.48 -10.58 -9.84
C PRO A 58 -6.29 -9.50 -10.57
N THR A 59 -7.19 -8.88 -9.83
CA THR A 59 -7.93 -7.67 -10.18
C THR A 59 -8.10 -6.82 -8.91
N PRO A 60 -8.35 -5.50 -9.03
CA PRO A 60 -8.69 -4.66 -7.88
C PRO A 60 -9.76 -5.25 -6.96
N ARG A 61 -10.77 -5.91 -7.53
CA ARG A 61 -11.87 -6.54 -6.80
C ARG A 61 -11.47 -7.85 -6.13
N SER A 62 -10.63 -8.68 -6.75
CA SER A 62 -10.21 -9.93 -6.12
C SER A 62 -9.31 -9.69 -4.91
N TRP A 63 -8.57 -8.58 -4.87
CA TRP A 63 -7.80 -8.18 -3.68
C TRP A 63 -8.69 -7.82 -2.47
N GLU A 64 -9.88 -7.26 -2.71
CA GLU A 64 -10.91 -7.12 -1.66
C GLU A 64 -11.38 -8.49 -1.13
N TYR A 65 -11.40 -9.53 -1.97
CA TYR A 65 -11.71 -10.88 -1.49
C TYR A 65 -10.58 -11.45 -0.65
N VAL A 66 -9.32 -11.18 -1.01
CA VAL A 66 -8.17 -11.56 -0.19
C VAL A 66 -8.28 -10.92 1.20
N ASP A 67 -8.63 -9.64 1.29
CA ASP A 67 -8.88 -8.95 2.56
C ASP A 67 -9.94 -9.67 3.42
N LYS A 68 -11.10 -9.99 2.82
CA LYS A 68 -12.16 -10.75 3.50
C LYS A 68 -11.68 -12.13 3.95
N ILE A 69 -10.87 -12.81 3.15
CA ILE A 69 -10.28 -14.11 3.51
C ILE A 69 -9.33 -13.94 4.70
N LEU A 70 -8.49 -12.92 4.72
CA LEU A 70 -7.57 -12.63 5.84
C LEU A 70 -8.31 -12.32 7.13
N SER A 71 -9.45 -11.61 7.06
CA SER A 71 -10.30 -11.32 8.20
C SER A 71 -11.12 -12.53 8.69
N SER A 72 -11.13 -13.64 7.93
CA SER A 72 -11.91 -14.82 8.25
C SER A 72 -11.14 -15.79 9.16
N ASN A 73 -11.86 -16.56 9.98
CA ASN A 73 -11.26 -17.60 10.83
C ASN A 73 -10.91 -18.89 10.07
N ILE A 74 -10.45 -18.77 8.82
CA ILE A 74 -10.06 -19.93 8.02
C ILE A 74 -8.78 -20.56 8.57
N ASN A 75 -8.65 -21.88 8.43
CA ASN A 75 -7.46 -22.59 8.86
C ASN A 75 -6.24 -22.13 8.04
N ASN A 76 -5.12 -21.83 8.70
CA ASN A 76 -3.85 -21.46 8.06
C ASN A 76 -3.40 -22.44 6.95
N LYS A 77 -3.74 -23.73 7.06
CA LYS A 77 -3.43 -24.73 6.03
C LYS A 77 -4.19 -24.52 4.71
N LEU A 78 -5.38 -23.91 4.77
CA LEU A 78 -6.25 -23.63 3.62
C LEU A 78 -6.10 -22.18 3.12
N LEU A 79 -5.40 -21.33 3.88
CA LEU A 79 -5.29 -19.91 3.59
C LEU A 79 -4.72 -19.66 2.19
N ILE A 80 -3.59 -20.28 1.86
CA ILE A 80 -2.95 -20.11 0.56
C ILE A 80 -3.84 -20.64 -0.57
N GLU A 81 -4.46 -21.81 -0.42
CA GLU A 81 -5.36 -22.38 -1.44
C GLU A 81 -6.57 -21.47 -1.71
N THR A 82 -7.11 -20.86 -0.66
CA THR A 82 -8.27 -19.95 -0.74
C THR A 82 -7.88 -18.64 -1.42
N ILE A 83 -6.71 -18.07 -1.06
CA ILE A 83 -6.18 -16.86 -1.71
C ILE A 83 -5.83 -17.15 -3.18
N SER A 84 -5.21 -18.30 -3.49
CA SER A 84 -4.96 -18.75 -4.87
C SER A 84 -6.25 -18.85 -5.69
N GLY A 85 -7.35 -19.29 -5.07
CA GLY A 85 -8.67 -19.28 -5.70
C GLY A 85 -9.18 -17.89 -6.06
N ALA A 86 -8.73 -16.84 -5.37
CA ALA A 86 -9.13 -15.45 -5.63
C ALA A 86 -8.22 -14.74 -6.65
N ILE A 87 -6.90 -14.88 -6.53
CA ILE A 87 -5.91 -14.09 -7.29
C ILE A 87 -4.93 -14.91 -8.13
N GLY A 88 -5.12 -16.24 -8.20
CA GLY A 88 -4.20 -17.15 -8.88
C GLY A 88 -3.02 -17.57 -8.00
N GLU A 89 -2.45 -18.74 -8.31
CA GLU A 89 -1.41 -19.38 -7.49
C GLU A 89 -0.10 -18.57 -7.42
N GLU A 90 0.30 -17.98 -8.55
CA GLU A 90 1.52 -17.18 -8.66
C GLU A 90 1.46 -15.98 -7.70
N SER A 91 0.40 -15.17 -7.81
CA SER A 91 0.21 -13.96 -6.99
C SER A 91 -0.04 -14.30 -5.52
N ALA A 92 -0.77 -15.38 -5.23
CA ALA A 92 -0.96 -15.85 -3.87
C ALA A 92 0.37 -16.26 -3.21
N THR A 93 1.22 -16.98 -3.94
CA THR A 93 2.54 -17.40 -3.44
C THR A 93 3.43 -16.19 -3.17
N SER A 94 3.50 -15.25 -4.11
CA SER A 94 4.26 -14.00 -3.93
C SER A 94 3.75 -13.18 -2.75
N PHE A 95 2.43 -13.03 -2.62
CA PHE A 95 1.83 -12.30 -1.50
C PHE A 95 2.11 -12.98 -0.15
N MET A 96 1.94 -14.29 -0.06
CA MET A 96 2.21 -15.03 1.18
C MET A 96 3.69 -15.01 1.56
N ALA A 97 4.60 -14.99 0.57
CA ALA A 97 6.02 -14.76 0.82
C ALA A 97 6.27 -13.34 1.35
N PHE A 98 5.66 -12.32 0.75
CA PHE A 98 5.75 -10.93 1.20
C PHE A 98 5.16 -10.74 2.59
N ARG A 99 4.06 -11.41 2.98
CA ARG A 99 3.48 -11.27 4.33
C ARG A 99 4.45 -11.63 5.45
N LYS A 100 5.42 -12.52 5.22
CA LYS A 100 6.48 -12.83 6.20
C LYS A 100 7.37 -11.62 6.50
N VAL A 101 7.37 -10.60 5.63
CA VAL A 101 8.05 -9.34 5.88
C VAL A 101 7.41 -8.57 7.04
N MET A 102 6.11 -8.76 7.29
CA MET A 102 5.41 -8.12 8.42
C MET A 102 6.02 -8.52 9.78
N ASP A 103 6.57 -9.74 9.89
CA ASP A 103 7.24 -10.23 11.11
C ASP A 103 8.56 -9.50 11.41
N ARG A 104 9.10 -8.76 10.43
CA ARG A 104 10.33 -7.97 10.56
C ARG A 104 10.07 -6.51 10.88
N LEU A 105 8.81 -6.09 10.94
CA LEU A 105 8.48 -4.70 11.23
C LEU A 105 8.82 -4.36 12.68
N PRO A 106 9.35 -3.16 12.95
CA PRO A 106 9.40 -2.64 14.30
C PRO A 106 7.98 -2.50 14.86
N ASN A 107 7.88 -2.34 16.18
CA ASN A 107 6.60 -1.97 16.78
C ASN A 107 6.22 -0.54 16.33
N ILE A 108 5.17 -0.44 15.51
CA ILE A 108 4.70 0.83 14.94
C ILE A 108 4.16 1.77 16.02
N ASP A 109 3.49 1.25 17.05
CA ASP A 109 2.99 2.08 18.14
C ASP A 109 4.13 2.73 18.93
N ASN A 110 5.21 1.99 19.20
CA ASN A 110 6.42 2.54 19.83
C ASN A 110 7.08 3.60 18.94
N LEU A 111 7.21 3.34 17.63
CA LEU A 111 7.73 4.32 16.67
C LEU A 111 6.91 5.62 16.70
N LEU A 112 5.58 5.51 16.68
CA LEU A 112 4.67 6.66 16.70
C LEU A 112 4.57 7.33 18.08
N ALA A 113 4.93 6.63 19.16
CA ALA A 113 5.12 7.21 20.48
C ALA A 113 6.43 8.01 20.61
N GLY A 114 7.37 7.81 19.67
CA GLY A 114 8.66 8.48 19.64
C GLY A 114 9.79 7.68 20.29
N ASP A 115 9.55 6.40 20.58
CA ASP A 115 10.57 5.49 21.09
C ASP A 115 11.59 5.14 19.98
N GLU A 116 12.81 4.83 20.39
CA GLU A 116 13.84 4.35 19.47
C GLU A 116 13.52 2.92 19.05
N VAL A 117 13.40 2.70 17.73
CA VAL A 117 13.16 1.39 17.14
C VAL A 117 14.19 1.11 16.05
N GLU A 118 14.68 -0.12 16.01
CA GLU A 118 15.55 -0.56 14.92
C GLU A 118 14.72 -0.84 13.67
N VAL A 119 15.10 -0.21 12.56
CA VAL A 119 14.41 -0.37 11.27
C VAL A 119 15.37 -0.99 10.26
N GLU A 120 14.95 -2.12 9.68
CA GLU A 120 15.64 -2.72 8.55
C GLU A 120 15.38 -1.90 7.28
N HIS A 121 16.43 -1.32 6.68
CA HIS A 121 16.34 -0.52 5.44
C HIS A 121 16.23 -1.39 4.16
N ASN A 122 15.45 -2.46 4.22
CA ASN A 122 15.09 -3.26 3.06
C ASN A 122 13.81 -2.73 2.42
N SER A 123 13.75 -2.62 1.09
CA SER A 123 12.62 -2.00 0.39
C SER A 123 11.27 -2.61 0.78
N GLN A 124 11.17 -3.94 0.91
CA GLN A 124 9.91 -4.59 1.30
C GLN A 124 9.49 -4.21 2.72
N VAL A 125 10.44 -4.12 3.65
CA VAL A 125 10.19 -3.68 5.04
C VAL A 125 9.69 -2.23 5.04
N LEU A 126 10.32 -1.35 4.25
CA LEU A 126 9.92 0.05 4.18
C LEU A 126 8.51 0.24 3.60
N PHE A 127 8.14 -0.49 2.54
CA PHE A 127 6.76 -0.48 2.03
C PHE A 127 5.75 -0.95 3.07
N ALA A 128 6.06 -2.05 3.77
CA ALA A 128 5.22 -2.58 4.84
C ALA A 128 5.09 -1.61 6.03
N LEU A 129 6.20 -0.96 6.41
CA LEU A 129 6.25 0.01 7.50
C LEU A 129 5.42 1.26 7.17
N ILE A 130 5.58 1.83 5.97
CA ILE A 130 4.79 2.98 5.51
C ILE A 130 3.30 2.62 5.52
N ALA A 131 2.91 1.48 4.95
CA ALA A 131 1.51 1.07 4.92
C ALA A 131 0.91 0.91 6.34
N GLY A 132 1.71 0.35 7.27
CA GLY A 132 1.34 0.22 8.67
C GLY A 132 1.22 1.56 9.40
N ILE A 133 2.15 2.50 9.19
CA ILE A 133 2.11 3.85 9.77
C ILE A 133 0.85 4.58 9.32
N ILE A 134 0.56 4.58 8.01
CA ILE A 134 -0.64 5.24 7.47
C ILE A 134 -1.91 4.61 8.06
N SER A 135 -1.97 3.28 8.14
CA SER A 135 -3.12 2.58 8.74
C SER A 135 -3.34 2.98 10.20
N ASN A 136 -2.28 3.07 11.00
CA ASN A 136 -2.36 3.49 12.41
C ASN A 136 -2.80 4.96 12.55
N LEU A 137 -2.17 5.88 11.81
CA LEU A 137 -2.49 7.31 11.87
C LEU A 137 -3.93 7.61 11.41
N ARG A 138 -4.49 6.81 10.50
CA ARG A 138 -5.90 6.95 10.11
C ARG A 138 -6.88 6.55 11.21
N GLN A 139 -6.51 5.61 12.08
CA GLN A 139 -7.32 5.22 13.24
C GLN A 139 -7.23 6.27 14.35
N ASP A 140 -6.07 6.91 14.51
CA ASP A 140 -5.80 7.89 15.55
C ASP A 140 -4.91 9.04 15.03
N LYS A 141 -5.55 10.12 14.56
CA LYS A 141 -4.91 11.33 14.01
C LYS A 141 -4.36 12.25 15.11
N ASN A 142 -3.55 11.70 16.00
CA ASN A 142 -2.89 12.45 17.06
C ASN A 142 -1.69 13.24 16.52
N ILE A 143 -1.63 14.54 16.80
CA ILE A 143 -0.55 15.41 16.35
C ILE A 143 0.85 14.93 16.80
N THR A 144 0.95 14.35 18.00
CA THR A 144 2.22 13.78 18.48
C THR A 144 2.67 12.60 17.63
N LYS A 145 1.74 11.74 17.20
CA LYS A 145 2.05 10.62 16.29
C LYS A 145 2.46 11.13 14.91
N ILE A 146 1.81 12.17 14.42
CA ILE A 146 2.15 12.83 13.15
C ILE A 146 3.55 13.43 13.22
N ASP A 147 3.88 14.14 14.31
CA ASP A 147 5.22 14.69 14.57
C ASP A 147 6.29 13.60 14.56
N ASN A 148 6.04 12.50 15.28
CA ASN A 148 6.99 11.38 15.34
C ASN A 148 7.13 10.65 14.00
N ALA A 149 6.03 10.47 13.25
CA ALA A 149 6.06 9.89 11.90
C ALA A 149 6.85 10.78 10.93
N LEU A 150 6.64 12.10 10.98
CA LEU A 150 7.35 13.04 10.10
C LEU A 150 8.84 13.14 10.48
N LYS A 151 9.16 13.18 11.77
CA LYS A 151 10.54 13.10 12.25
C LYS A 151 11.21 11.81 11.81
N PHE A 152 10.53 10.67 11.91
CA PHE A 152 11.02 9.38 11.42
C PHE A 152 11.22 9.39 9.90
N SER A 153 10.35 10.05 9.14
CA SER A 153 10.51 10.13 7.68
C SER A 153 11.85 10.74 7.24
N LEU A 154 12.46 11.61 8.06
CA LEU A 154 13.76 12.21 7.79
C LEU A 154 14.94 11.21 7.91
N THR A 155 14.72 10.06 8.54
CA THR A 155 15.74 8.99 8.65
C THR A 155 15.63 7.96 7.51
N LEU A 156 14.56 8.01 6.72
CA LEU A 156 14.32 7.11 5.60
C LEU A 156 15.13 7.53 4.36
N PRO A 157 15.41 6.58 3.44
CA PRO A 157 15.87 6.96 2.11
C PRO A 157 14.87 7.93 1.46
N LYS A 158 15.40 8.88 0.69
CA LYS A 158 14.67 10.05 0.16
C LYS A 158 13.33 9.71 -0.50
N GLU A 159 13.30 8.69 -1.34
CA GLU A 159 12.09 8.23 -2.01
C GLU A 159 11.00 7.73 -1.06
N PHE A 160 11.36 7.01 0.01
CA PHE A 160 10.44 6.51 1.02
C PHE A 160 9.96 7.62 1.97
N SER A 161 10.80 8.62 2.23
CA SER A 161 10.40 9.82 2.97
C SER A 161 9.29 10.58 2.25
N VAL A 162 9.51 10.89 0.96
CA VAL A 162 8.50 11.55 0.10
C VAL A 162 7.25 10.70 -0.04
N MET A 163 7.40 9.39 -0.19
CA MET A 163 6.28 8.45 -0.26
C MET A 163 5.42 8.49 1.01
N LEU A 164 6.03 8.44 2.20
CA LEU A 164 5.31 8.49 3.47
C LEU A 164 4.51 9.80 3.59
N VAL A 165 5.15 10.95 3.34
CA VAL A 165 4.48 12.26 3.43
C VAL A 165 3.34 12.40 2.43
N LYS A 166 3.56 11.98 1.18
CA LYS A 166 2.50 11.97 0.15
C LYS A 166 1.34 11.08 0.55
N ASP A 167 1.62 9.89 1.09
CA ASP A 167 0.59 8.97 1.55
C ASP A 167 -0.17 9.52 2.77
N MET A 168 0.50 10.26 3.65
CA MET A 168 -0.15 10.97 4.76
C MET A 168 -1.14 12.03 4.22
N GLN A 169 -0.69 12.88 3.29
CA GLN A 169 -1.54 13.92 2.68
C GLN A 169 -2.74 13.32 1.92
N GLN A 170 -2.50 12.28 1.10
CA GLN A 170 -3.56 11.59 0.36
C GLN A 170 -4.61 10.92 1.26
N ASN A 171 -4.26 10.65 2.51
CA ASN A 171 -5.14 10.08 3.53
C ASN A 171 -5.68 11.11 4.53
N GLU A 172 -5.65 12.40 4.15
CA GLU A 172 -6.16 13.52 4.95
C GLU A 172 -5.50 13.63 6.34
N ILE A 173 -4.22 13.28 6.44
CA ILE A 173 -3.40 13.49 7.62
C ILE A 173 -2.69 14.84 7.44
N GLU A 174 -3.00 15.80 8.31
CA GLU A 174 -2.52 17.19 8.24
C GLU A 174 -1.05 17.30 8.69
N VAL A 175 -0.14 16.80 7.85
CA VAL A 175 1.32 16.82 8.10
C VAL A 175 1.90 18.23 8.20
N GLU A 176 1.26 19.19 7.55
CA GLU A 176 1.66 20.60 7.53
C GLU A 176 1.52 21.27 8.90
N ARG A 177 0.77 20.66 9.83
CA ARG A 177 0.65 21.11 11.22
C ARG A 177 1.77 20.59 12.11
N SER A 178 2.61 19.71 11.60
CA SER A 178 3.72 19.14 12.37
C SER A 178 4.78 20.17 12.67
N ASN A 179 5.39 20.08 13.86
CA ASN A 179 6.54 20.90 14.24
C ASN A 179 7.80 20.60 13.39
N PHE A 180 7.81 19.48 12.65
CA PHE A 180 8.91 19.07 11.78
C PHE A 180 8.67 19.38 10.31
N TRP A 181 7.54 20.01 9.95
CA TRP A 181 7.17 20.29 8.57
C TRP A 181 8.21 21.16 7.86
N ASP A 182 8.61 22.27 8.47
CA ASP A 182 9.57 23.20 7.87
C ASP A 182 10.92 22.51 7.60
N SER A 183 11.41 21.73 8.56
CA SER A 183 12.65 20.96 8.41
C SER A 183 12.56 19.92 7.28
N TRP A 184 11.39 19.28 7.13
CA TRP A 184 11.16 18.35 6.04
C TRP A 184 11.14 19.07 4.68
N VAL A 185 10.43 20.19 4.57
CA VAL A 185 10.39 20.99 3.33
C VAL A 185 11.79 21.50 2.95
N GLU A 186 12.59 21.96 3.91
CA GLU A 186 13.96 22.40 3.67
C GLU A 186 14.85 21.27 3.11
N GLU A 187 14.77 20.07 3.69
CA GLU A 187 15.54 18.91 3.22
C GLU A 187 15.15 18.51 1.79
N PHE A 188 13.86 18.59 1.44
CA PHE A 188 13.33 18.13 0.14
C PHE A 188 13.06 19.25 -0.87
N ALA A 189 13.45 20.50 -0.58
CA ALA A 189 13.19 21.66 -1.44
C ALA A 189 13.71 21.50 -2.88
N TYR A 190 14.81 20.76 -3.07
CA TYR A 190 15.40 20.49 -4.39
C TYR A 190 14.52 19.61 -5.31
N LEU A 191 13.51 18.94 -4.78
CA LEU A 191 12.53 18.18 -5.58
C LEU A 191 11.37 19.05 -6.08
N LEU A 192 11.24 20.28 -5.57
CA LEU A 192 10.18 21.23 -5.92
C LEU A 192 10.61 22.28 -6.95
N THR A 193 11.89 22.24 -7.36
CA THR A 193 12.49 23.10 -8.41
C THR A 193 12.72 22.32 -9.69
#